data_AF-A0A661QG78-F1
#
_entry.id   AF-A0A661QG78-F1
#
_cell.length_a   1.000
_cell.length_b   1.000
_cell.length_c   1.000
_cell.angle_alpha   90.00
_cell.angle_beta   90.00
_cell.angle_gamma   90.00
#
_symmetry.space_group_name_H-M   'P 1'
#
loop_
_entity.id
_entity.type
_entity.pdbx_description
1 polymer ?
#
loop_
_entity_poly.entity_id
_entity_poly.type
_entity_poly.pdbx_seq_one_letter_code
_entity_poly.pdbx_strand_id
1 'polypeptide(L)'
;MRRELATILCVVLVLFLVCPARGRINTETPLPLGAHLSERYTDDLDGLIKRRYVRVLTTLNKTNFFIYEGKFFGFEYSLLKE
;
A
#
# COMPACT_ATOMS: atom_id res chain seq x y z
N MET A 1 -42.39 -6.16 34.33
CA MET A 1 -40.97 -6.59 34.18
C MET A 1 -40.69 -7.35 32.88
N ARG A 2 -41.48 -8.37 32.49
CA ARG A 2 -41.24 -9.15 31.24
C ARG A 2 -41.43 -8.37 29.93
N ARG A 3 -42.34 -7.38 29.88
CA ARG A 3 -42.59 -6.56 28.69
C ARG A 3 -41.45 -5.57 28.40
N GLU A 4 -40.96 -4.89 29.43
CA GLU A 4 -39.78 -4.00 29.37
C GLU A 4 -38.53 -4.73 28.84
N LEU A 5 -38.33 -5.98 29.28
CA LEU A 5 -37.19 -6.80 28.89
C LEU A 5 -37.25 -7.23 27.42
N ALA A 6 -38.46 -7.49 26.91
CA ALA A 6 -38.69 -7.80 25.50
C ALA A 6 -38.48 -6.57 24.59
N THR A 7 -38.89 -5.38 25.04
CA THR A 7 -38.63 -4.13 24.31
C THR A 7 -37.14 -3.81 24.24
N ILE A 8 -36.39 -4.00 25.33
CA ILE A 8 -34.93 -3.78 25.33
C ILE A 8 -34.25 -4.77 24.37
N LEU A 9 -34.66 -6.04 24.38
CA LEU A 9 -34.10 -7.06 23.49
C LEU A 9 -34.38 -6.75 22.01
N CYS A 10 -35.60 -6.30 21.67
CA CYS A 10 -35.95 -5.89 20.31
C CYS A 10 -35.15 -4.68 19.85
N VAL A 11 -34.93 -3.68 20.71
CA VAL A 11 -34.13 -2.49 20.35
C VAL A 11 -32.67 -2.88 20.08
N VAL A 12 -32.09 -3.76 20.90
CA VAL A 12 -30.71 -4.24 20.70
C VAL A 12 -30.59 -5.07 19.42
N LEU A 13 -31.58 -5.92 19.12
CA LEU A 13 -31.61 -6.72 17.88
C LEU A 13 -31.73 -5.84 16.64
N VAL A 14 -32.59 -4.81 16.67
CA VAL A 14 -32.73 -3.85 15.57
C VAL A 14 -31.45 -3.02 15.40
N LEU A 15 -30.80 -2.62 16.50
CA LEU A 15 -29.52 -1.91 16.44
C LEU A 15 -28.43 -2.76 15.76
N PHE A 16 -28.38 -4.06 16.04
CA PHE A 16 -27.47 -5.02 15.42
C PHE A 16 -27.77 -5.27 13.93
N LEU A 17 -29.05 -5.24 13.52
CA LEU A 17 -29.46 -5.44 12.13
C LEU A 17 -29.29 -4.17 11.26
N VAL A 18 -29.49 -2.98 11.83
CA VAL A 18 -29.40 -1.69 11.12
C VAL A 18 -27.95 -1.22 11.00
N CYS A 19 -27.08 -1.62 11.92
CA CYS A 19 -25.65 -1.36 11.84
C CYS A 19 -24.96 -2.65 11.34
N PRO A 20 -24.87 -2.90 10.01
CA PRO A 20 -23.87 -3.86 9.57
C PRO A 20 -22.56 -3.29 10.11
N ALA A 21 -21.86 -4.08 10.94
CA ALA A 21 -20.45 -3.86 11.22
C ALA A 21 -19.75 -3.96 9.87
N ARG A 22 -19.82 -2.89 9.10
CA ARG A 22 -19.22 -2.75 7.78
C ARG A 22 -17.76 -2.60 8.11
N GLY A 23 -17.10 -3.74 8.32
CA GLY A 23 -15.66 -3.85 8.30
C GLY A 23 -15.23 -3.29 6.96
N ARG A 24 -14.92 -1.99 6.95
CA ARG A 24 -14.22 -1.39 5.84
C ARG A 24 -12.86 -2.08 5.87
N ILE A 25 -12.69 -3.07 5.00
CA ILE A 25 -11.36 -3.46 4.59
C ILE A 25 -10.82 -2.21 3.90
N ASN A 26 -10.12 -1.38 4.65
CA ASN A 26 -9.39 -0.27 4.10
C ASN A 26 -8.31 -0.91 3.21
N THR A 27 -8.59 -0.99 1.91
CA THR A 27 -7.59 -1.24 0.86
C THR A 27 -6.55 -0.12 0.76
N GLU A 28 -6.56 0.81 1.71
CA GLU A 28 -5.65 1.95 1.81
C GLU A 28 -4.38 1.64 2.56
N THR A 29 -4.23 0.48 3.23
CA THR A 29 -2.94 0.09 3.79
C THR A 29 -2.03 -0.27 2.63
N PRO A 30 -1.12 0.62 2.19
CA PRO A 30 -0.28 0.30 1.07
C PRO A 30 0.62 -0.83 1.55
N LEU A 31 0.73 -1.89 0.77
CA LEU A 31 1.75 -2.92 1.03
C LEU A 31 3.08 -2.18 1.25
N PRO A 32 3.92 -2.57 2.23
CA PRO A 32 5.12 -1.81 2.56
C PRO A 32 6.07 -1.61 1.36
N LEU A 33 6.05 -2.52 0.38
CA LEU A 33 6.77 -2.40 -0.88
C LEU A 33 6.07 -1.51 -1.94
N GLY A 34 4.78 -1.25 -1.80
CA GLY A 34 3.95 -0.50 -2.76
C GLY A 34 3.57 0.92 -2.33
N ALA A 35 3.86 1.33 -1.09
CA ALA A 35 3.52 2.67 -0.56
C ALA A 35 4.04 3.80 -1.46
N HIS A 36 5.23 3.61 -2.01
CA HIS A 36 5.90 4.52 -2.92
C HIS A 36 5.16 4.70 -4.27
N LEU A 37 4.32 3.75 -4.69
CA LEU A 37 3.54 3.83 -5.93
C LEU A 37 2.32 4.76 -5.84
N SER A 38 1.93 5.18 -4.63
CA SER A 38 0.78 6.07 -4.41
C SER A 38 1.03 7.49 -4.91
N GLU A 39 2.29 7.91 -4.99
CA GLU A 39 2.68 9.27 -5.39
C GLU A 39 3.20 9.28 -6.84
N ARG A 40 2.68 10.21 -7.65
CA ARG A 40 3.15 10.45 -9.03
C ARG A 40 4.22 11.53 -9.06
N TYR A 41 5.27 11.28 -9.84
CA TYR A 41 6.47 12.11 -9.91
C TYR A 41 6.42 12.83 -11.26
N THR A 42 6.18 14.14 -11.24
CA THR A 42 6.02 14.95 -12.46
C THR A 42 7.04 16.08 -12.56
N ASP A 43 7.93 16.21 -11.57
CA ASP A 43 8.94 17.26 -11.57
C ASP A 43 10.09 16.92 -12.52
N ASP A 44 10.74 17.98 -13.00
CA ASP A 44 11.97 17.90 -13.78
C ASP A 44 13.21 17.63 -12.88
N LEU A 45 14.40 17.83 -13.44
CA LEU A 45 15.68 17.55 -12.79
C LEU A 45 15.82 18.16 -11.39
N ASP A 46 15.34 19.40 -11.19
CA ASP A 46 15.38 20.06 -9.88
C ASP A 46 14.62 19.27 -8.80
N GLY A 47 13.49 18.66 -9.19
CA GLY A 47 12.72 17.79 -8.31
C GLY A 47 13.42 16.48 -8.00
N LEU A 48 14.18 15.92 -8.96
CA LEU A 48 14.99 14.72 -8.74
C LEU A 48 16.13 15.01 -7.74
N ILE A 49 16.81 16.15 -7.89
CA ILE A 49 17.91 16.56 -7.00
C ILE A 49 17.42 16.70 -5.54
N LYS A 50 16.26 17.33 -5.34
CA LYS A 50 15.66 17.51 -4.00
C LYS A 50 15.34 16.19 -3.32
N ARG A 51 14.92 15.17 -4.06
CA ARG A 51 14.51 13.86 -3.52
C ARG A 51 15.68 12.95 -3.19
N ARG A 52 16.83 13.13 -3.84
CA ARG A 52 18.08 12.35 -3.61
C ARG A 52 17.98 10.86 -3.96
N TYR A 53 16.97 10.46 -4.72
CA TYR A 53 16.87 9.11 -5.30
C TYR A 53 16.12 9.13 -6.62
N VAL A 54 16.46 8.22 -7.52
CA VAL A 54 15.82 8.05 -8.83
C VAL A 54 15.09 6.71 -8.85
N ARG A 55 13.84 6.71 -9.32
CA ARG A 55 13.01 5.51 -9.48
C ARG A 55 13.11 5.04 -10.92
N VAL A 56 13.61 3.83 -11.14
CA VAL A 56 13.79 3.28 -12.49
C VAL A 56 12.92 2.07 -12.67
N LEU A 57 12.07 2.11 -13.70
CA LEU A 57 11.27 0.95 -14.12
C LEU A 57 12.14 0.05 -14.99
N THR A 58 12.41 -1.17 -14.51
CA THR A 58 13.18 -2.18 -15.24
C THR A 58 12.55 -3.56 -15.05
N THR A 59 12.99 -4.53 -15.85
CA THR A 59 12.54 -5.93 -15.78
C THR A 59 13.45 -6.75 -14.87
N LEU A 60 12.86 -7.63 -14.06
CA LEU A 60 13.61 -8.61 -13.27
C LEU A 60 14.15 -9.73 -14.17
N ASN A 61 15.42 -9.63 -14.54
CA ASN A 61 16.13 -10.66 -15.29
C ASN A 61 17.65 -10.59 -14.98
N LYS A 62 18.39 -11.67 -15.27
CA LYS A 62 19.84 -11.75 -14.94
C LYS A 62 20.72 -10.76 -15.71
N THR A 63 20.24 -10.20 -16.81
CA THR A 63 21.00 -9.25 -17.64
C THR A 63 20.84 -7.82 -17.13
N ASN A 64 19.62 -7.40 -16.80
CA ASN A 64 19.26 -6.00 -16.53
C ASN A 64 19.29 -5.69 -15.05
N PHE A 65 18.48 -6.40 -14.26
CA PHE A 65 18.38 -6.23 -12.80
C PHE A 65 17.97 -7.53 -12.12
N PHE A 66 18.79 -7.99 -11.18
CA PHE A 66 18.50 -9.17 -10.35
C PHE A 66 19.08 -9.02 -8.94
N ILE A 67 18.55 -9.83 -8.02
CA ILE A 67 18.97 -9.90 -6.62
C ILE A 67 19.67 -11.23 -6.40
N TYR A 68 20.88 -11.20 -5.85
CA TYR A 68 21.63 -12.39 -5.46
C TYR A 68 22.27 -12.16 -4.09
N GLU A 69 22.05 -13.07 -3.14
CA GLU A 69 22.54 -12.94 -1.76
C GLU A 69 22.23 -11.57 -1.11
N GLY A 70 21.03 -11.03 -1.36
CA GLY A 70 20.59 -9.73 -0.82
C GLY A 70 21.27 -8.51 -1.45
N LYS A 71 22.13 -8.69 -2.45
CA LYS A 71 22.78 -7.62 -3.20
C LYS A 71 22.13 -7.46 -4.58
N PHE A 72 22.16 -6.23 -5.09
CA PHE A 72 21.64 -5.85 -6.39
C PHE A 72 22.71 -5.95 -7.47
N PHE A 73 22.36 -6.56 -8.58
CA PHE A 73 23.24 -6.81 -9.72
C PHE A 73 22.50 -6.56 -11.04
N GLY A 74 23.25 -6.56 -12.13
CA GLY A 74 22.74 -6.38 -13.49
C GLY A 74 23.44 -5.25 -14.22
N PHE A 75 23.45 -5.32 -15.55
CA PHE A 75 24.12 -4.35 -16.40
C PHE A 75 23.47 -2.97 -16.30
N GLU A 76 22.16 -2.88 -16.52
CA GLU A 76 21.40 -1.63 -16.40
C GLU A 76 21.51 -1.03 -14.99
N TYR A 77 21.42 -1.86 -13.96
CA TYR A 77 21.59 -1.41 -12.58
C TYR A 77 22.97 -0.81 -12.31
N SER A 78 24.03 -1.45 -12.81
CA SER A 78 25.40 -0.95 -12.62
C SER A 78 25.60 0.38 -13.32
N LEU A 79 25.11 0.51 -14.55
CA LEU A 79 25.19 1.73 -15.35
C LEU A 79 24.48 2.93 -14.70
N LEU A 80 23.36 2.69 -14.02
CA LEU A 80 22.58 3.74 -13.35
C LEU A 80 23.11 4.13 -11.97
N LYS A 81 23.93 3.26 -11.36
CA LYS A 81 24.52 3.48 -10.05
C LYS A 81 25.79 4.32 -10.12
N GLU A 82 26.50 4.24 -11.24
CA GLU A 82 27.76 4.93 -11.52
C GLU A 82 27.53 6.41 -11.90
#